data_AF-A0A182T947-F1
#
_entry.id   AF-A0A182T947-F1
#
_cell.length_a   1.000
_cell.length_b   1.000
_cell.length_c   1.000
_cell.angle_alpha   90.00
_cell.angle_beta   90.00
_cell.angle_gamma   90.00
#
_symmetry.space_group_name_H-M   'P 1'
#
loop_
_entity.id
_entity.type
_entity.pdbx_description
1 polymer ?
#
loop_
_entity_poly.entity_id
_entity_poly.type
_entity_poly.pdbx_seq_one_letter_code
_entity_poly.pdbx_strand_id
1 'polypeptide(L)'
;MLLAGVAWGAYSLLGRNSSDPLATTSGNFIRAIPLMLLFSLPFVGRMHTDMPGVIYAVLSGAIASGIGYAIWYSAMRDLTSIQAATVQLSVPILAAFAGIILLGEQLTLRMSVATLTVLLGIILVMKARQR
;
A
#
# COMPACT_ATOMS: atom_id res chain seq x y z
N MET A 1 -2.70 -12.44 5.19
CA MET A 1 -3.26 -11.11 5.58
C MET A 1 -2.90 -10.73 7.01
N LEU A 2 -3.22 -11.52 8.04
CA LEU A 2 -2.88 -11.18 9.45
C LEU A 2 -1.39 -10.93 9.69
N LEU A 3 -0.51 -11.87 9.32
CA LEU A 3 0.94 -11.73 9.50
C LEU A 3 1.49 -10.50 8.77
N ALA A 4 1.03 -10.25 7.55
CA ALA A 4 1.42 -9.06 6.78
C ALA A 4 0.97 -7.77 7.46
N GLY A 5 -0.24 -7.74 8.02
CA GLY A 5 -0.75 -6.59 8.79
C GLY A 5 0.04 -6.35 10.07
N VAL A 6 0.38 -7.41 10.82
CA VAL A 6 1.23 -7.31 12.02
C VAL A 6 2.63 -6.83 11.65
N ALA A 7 3.23 -7.39 10.60
CA ALA A 7 4.54 -6.97 10.11
C ALA A 7 4.53 -5.50 9.66
N TRP A 8 3.47 -5.06 8.98
CA TRP A 8 3.30 -3.67 8.57
C TRP A 8 3.14 -2.72 9.76
N GLY A 9 2.37 -3.12 10.77
CA GLY A 9 2.22 -2.37 12.02
C GLY A 9 3.55 -2.22 12.76
N ALA A 10 4.29 -3.33 12.91
CA ALA A 10 5.62 -3.32 13.50
C ALA A 10 6.60 -2.45 12.69
N TYR A 11 6.61 -2.58 11.37
CA TYR A 11 7.39 -1.75 10.46
C TYR A 11 7.13 -0.24 10.67
N SER A 12 5.86 0.14 10.73
CA SER A 12 5.45 1.54 10.92
C SER A 12 5.87 2.07 12.29
N LEU A 13 5.76 1.27 13.35
CA LEU A 13 6.19 1.65 14.69
C LEU A 13 7.72 1.80 14.79
N LEU A 14 8.48 0.89 14.18
CA LEU A 14 9.95 0.94 14.17
C LEU A 14 10.47 2.10 13.31
N GLY A 15 9.80 2.39 12.19
CA GLY A 15 10.17 3.46 11.26
C GLY A 15 9.71 4.87 11.67
N ARG A 16 8.92 5.02 12.75
CA ARG A 16 8.29 6.30 13.14
C ARG A 16 9.25 7.48 13.34
N ASN A 17 10.49 7.19 13.74
CA ASN A 17 11.52 8.19 14.04
C ASN A 17 12.63 8.21 12.98
N SER A 18 12.39 7.62 11.81
CA SER A 18 13.37 7.62 10.71
C SER A 18 13.59 9.04 10.20
N SER A 19 14.85 9.49 10.16
CA SER A 19 15.24 10.80 9.63
C SER A 19 15.03 10.90 8.11
N ASP A 20 15.24 9.80 7.41
CA ASP A 20 14.95 9.65 5.97
C ASP A 20 14.14 8.35 5.75
N PRO A 21 12.79 8.44 5.81
CA PRO A 21 11.91 7.30 5.58
C PRO A 21 12.05 6.68 4.20
N LEU A 22 12.39 7.47 3.17
CA LEU A 22 12.54 6.97 1.81
C LEU A 22 13.80 6.14 1.66
N ALA A 23 14.95 6.66 2.09
CA ALA A 23 16.21 5.91 2.08
C ALA A 23 16.11 4.62 2.92
N THR A 24 15.45 4.69 4.08
CA THR A 24 15.20 3.52 4.93
C THR A 24 14.37 2.48 4.21
N THR A 25 13.28 2.89 3.55
CA THR A 25 12.40 2.00 2.77
C THR A 25 13.14 1.37 1.59
N SER A 26 13.92 2.16 0.83
CA SER A 26 14.77 1.64 -0.25
C SER A 26 15.76 0.59 0.26
N GLY A 27 16.40 0.84 1.40
CA GLY A 27 17.28 -0.14 2.05
C GLY A 27 16.54 -1.43 2.42
N ASN A 28 15.28 -1.35 2.86
CA ASN A 28 14.47 -2.52 3.17
C ASN A 28 14.09 -3.31 1.91
N PHE A 29 13.78 -2.64 0.80
CA PHE A 29 13.58 -3.31 -0.50
C PHE A 29 14.83 -4.08 -0.93
N ILE A 30 16.02 -3.48 -0.80
CA ILE A 30 17.29 -4.15 -1.13
C ILE A 30 17.50 -5.38 -0.24
N ARG A 31 17.29 -5.24 1.08
CA ARG A 31 17.39 -6.37 2.04
C ARG A 31 16.35 -7.47 1.79
N ALA A 32 15.24 -7.14 1.12
CA ALA A 32 14.24 -8.13 0.73
C ALA A 32 14.65 -8.95 -0.50
N ILE A 33 15.60 -8.47 -1.33
CA ILE A 33 16.03 -9.18 -2.56
C ILE A 33 16.55 -10.60 -2.26
N PRO A 34 17.45 -10.84 -1.29
CA PRO A 34 17.91 -12.20 -1.00
C PRO A 34 16.78 -13.14 -0.58
N LEU A 35 15.82 -12.65 0.22
CA LEU A 35 14.64 -13.42 0.62
C LEU A 35 13.74 -13.71 -0.58
N MET A 36 13.48 -12.70 -1.42
CA MET A 36 12.72 -12.86 -2.66
C MET A 36 13.36 -13.93 -3.55
N LEU A 37 14.68 -13.88 -3.75
CA LEU A 37 15.40 -14.87 -4.55
C LEU A 37 15.29 -16.26 -3.93
N LEU A 38 15.51 -16.39 -2.62
CA LEU A 38 15.39 -17.66 -1.89
C LEU A 38 13.99 -18.28 -2.04
N PHE A 39 12.93 -17.49 -1.86
CA PHE A 39 11.55 -17.96 -2.01
C PHE A 39 11.14 -18.19 -3.47
N SER A 40 11.89 -17.63 -4.43
CA SER A 40 11.64 -17.84 -5.86
C SER A 40 12.22 -19.16 -6.40
N LEU A 41 13.21 -19.75 -5.71
CA LEU A 41 13.91 -20.98 -6.15
C LEU A 41 12.99 -22.14 -6.54
N PRO A 42 11.93 -22.49 -5.79
CA PRO A 42 11.04 -23.60 -6.16
C PRO A 42 10.28 -23.37 -7.48
N PHE A 43 10.24 -22.13 -7.97
CA PHE A 43 9.43 -21.72 -9.12
C PHE A 43 10.27 -21.46 -10.38
N VAL A 44 11.60 -21.50 -10.31
CA VAL A 44 12.50 -21.16 -11.43
C VAL A 44 12.16 -21.93 -12.71
N GLY A 45 11.89 -23.23 -12.61
CA GLY A 45 11.52 -24.06 -13.78
C GLY A 45 10.14 -23.78 -14.37
N ARG A 46 9.32 -22.93 -13.71
CA ARG A 46 7.99 -22.51 -14.15
C ARG A 46 7.90 -21.00 -14.40
N MET A 47 9.00 -20.27 -14.23
CA MET A 47 9.03 -18.84 -14.48
C MET A 47 8.92 -18.60 -15.99
N HIS A 48 7.90 -17.83 -16.35
CA HIS A 48 7.78 -17.31 -17.70
C HIS A 48 8.25 -15.86 -17.69
N THR A 49 9.25 -15.55 -18.51
CA THR A 49 9.80 -14.20 -18.61
C THR A 49 9.58 -13.70 -20.02
N ASP A 50 8.59 -12.82 -20.17
CA ASP A 50 8.32 -12.11 -21.41
C ASP A 50 8.57 -10.61 -21.22
N MET A 51 8.87 -9.91 -22.31
CA MET A 51 9.21 -8.48 -22.25
C MET A 51 8.08 -7.63 -21.63
N PRO A 52 6.78 -7.85 -21.96
CA PRO A 52 5.68 -7.16 -21.29
C PRO A 52 5.64 -7.41 -19.78
N GLY A 53 5.81 -8.67 -19.33
CA GLY A 53 5.84 -9.01 -17.91
C GLY A 53 6.96 -8.31 -17.16
N VAL A 54 8.15 -8.21 -17.75
CA VAL A 54 9.27 -7.45 -17.17
C VAL A 54 8.92 -5.96 -17.06
N ILE A 55 8.34 -5.37 -18.11
CA ILE A 55 7.92 -3.97 -18.10
C ILE A 55 6.89 -3.75 -16.98
N TYR A 56 5.88 -4.62 -16.84
CA TYR A 56 4.88 -4.50 -15.78
C TYR A 56 5.47 -4.68 -14.38
N ALA A 57 6.44 -5.58 -14.20
CA ALA A 57 7.14 -5.74 -12.93
C ALA A 57 7.90 -4.46 -12.54
N VAL A 58 8.62 -3.85 -13.50
CA VAL A 58 9.33 -2.58 -13.26
C VAL A 58 8.35 -1.45 -12.97
N LEU A 59 7.28 -1.30 -13.76
CA LEU A 59 6.28 -0.24 -13.54
C LEU A 59 5.57 -0.42 -12.19
N SER A 60 5.21 -1.65 -11.82
CA SER A 60 4.61 -1.96 -10.51
C SER A 60 5.54 -1.60 -9.35
N GLY A 61 6.83 -1.92 -9.46
CA GLY A 61 7.83 -1.56 -8.44
C GLY A 61 8.13 -0.07 -8.40
N ALA A 62 8.57 0.51 -9.52
CA ALA A 62 9.06 1.89 -9.58
C ALA A 62 7.93 2.92 -9.43
N ILE A 63 6.80 2.71 -10.12
CA ILE A 63 5.69 3.67 -10.10
C ILE A 63 4.78 3.36 -8.92
N ALA A 64 4.12 2.20 -8.90
CA ALA A 64 3.09 1.95 -7.89
C ALA A 64 3.66 1.96 -6.46
N SER A 65 4.83 1.33 -6.26
CA SER A 65 5.49 1.35 -4.95
C SER A 65 6.37 2.57 -4.75
N GLY A 66 7.34 2.83 -5.64
CA GLY A 66 8.32 3.91 -5.46
C GLY A 66 7.69 5.29 -5.31
N ILE A 67 6.84 5.69 -6.26
CA ILE A 67 6.12 6.98 -6.19
C ILE A 67 5.09 6.96 -5.04
N GLY A 68 4.41 5.83 -4.83
CA GLY A 68 3.46 5.67 -3.72
C GLY A 68 4.09 5.96 -2.36
N TYR A 69 5.26 5.39 -2.08
CA TYR A 69 6.01 5.67 -0.84
C TYR A 69 6.52 7.10 -0.76
N ALA A 70 6.99 7.68 -1.88
CA ALA A 70 7.42 9.08 -1.93
C ALA A 70 6.30 10.04 -1.54
N ILE A 71 5.12 9.86 -2.12
CA ILE A 71 3.94 10.67 -1.80
C ILE A 71 3.51 10.42 -0.35
N TRP A 72 3.45 9.15 0.08
CA TRP A 72 3.02 8.78 1.43
C TRP A 72 3.90 9.41 2.51
N TYR A 73 5.23 9.23 2.43
CA TYR A 73 6.14 9.78 3.43
C TYR A 73 6.25 11.30 3.37
N SER A 74 6.01 11.91 2.20
CA SER A 74 5.87 13.37 2.09
C SER A 74 4.62 13.86 2.84
N ALA A 75 3.45 13.26 2.57
CA ALA A 75 2.19 13.64 3.20
C ALA A 75 2.18 13.37 4.72
N MET A 76 2.86 12.31 5.18
CA MET A 76 2.95 11.98 6.61
C MET A 76 3.61 13.07 7.45
N ARG A 77 4.46 13.93 6.87
CA ARG A 77 5.10 15.03 7.61
C ARG A 77 4.10 16.03 8.17
N ASP A 78 2.97 16.20 7.47
CA ASP A 78 1.94 17.18 7.81
C ASP A 78 0.71 16.53 8.49
N LEU A 79 0.75 15.21 8.74
CA LEU A 79 -0.34 14.45 9.32
C LEU A 79 0.04 13.88 10.69
N THR A 80 -0.86 14.00 11.65
CA THR A 80 -0.72 13.26 12.91
C THR A 80 -0.90 11.75 12.67
N SER A 81 -0.33 10.92 13.55
CA SER A 81 -0.39 9.45 13.40
C SER A 81 -1.82 8.90 13.23
N ILE A 82 -2.80 9.42 13.96
CA ILE A 82 -4.21 9.01 13.82
C ILE A 82 -4.78 9.48 12.48
N GLN A 83 -4.48 10.69 12.00
CA GLN A 83 -4.95 11.15 10.69
C GLN A 83 -4.39 10.28 9.57
N ALA A 84 -3.08 9.99 9.61
CA ALA A 84 -2.45 9.09 8.64
C ALA A 84 -3.13 7.71 8.64
N ALA A 85 -3.35 7.13 9.82
CA ALA A 85 -4.04 5.85 9.94
C ALA A 85 -5.48 5.89 9.41
N THR A 86 -6.24 6.95 9.70
CA THR A 86 -7.62 7.12 9.23
C THR A 86 -7.68 7.31 7.72
N VAL A 87 -6.79 8.12 7.14
CA VAL A 87 -6.71 8.32 5.68
C VAL A 87 -6.31 7.02 4.97
N GLN A 88 -5.47 6.18 5.57
CA GLN A 88 -5.11 4.87 5.01
C GLN A 88 -6.34 3.97 4.78
N LEU A 89 -7.40 4.13 5.58
CA LEU A 89 -8.65 3.37 5.41
C LEU A 89 -9.38 3.71 4.09
N SER A 90 -9.00 4.80 3.42
CA SER A 90 -9.52 5.14 2.09
C SER A 90 -8.87 4.32 0.96
N VAL A 91 -7.70 3.70 1.19
CA VAL A 91 -6.96 2.98 0.14
C VAL A 91 -7.77 1.86 -0.51
N PRO A 92 -8.47 0.99 0.23
CA PRO A 92 -9.31 -0.05 -0.37
C PRO A 92 -10.43 0.52 -1.25
N ILE A 93 -10.98 1.69 -0.89
CA ILE A 93 -12.01 2.37 -1.67
C ILE A 93 -11.42 2.91 -2.97
N LEU A 94 -10.26 3.56 -2.92
CA LEU A 94 -9.58 4.05 -4.10
C LEU A 94 -9.19 2.91 -5.06
N ALA A 95 -8.70 1.79 -4.50
CA ALA A 95 -8.39 0.58 -5.27
C ALA A 95 -9.64 -0.01 -5.94
N ALA A 96 -10.75 -0.08 -5.21
CA ALA A 96 -12.06 -0.49 -5.71
C ALA A 96 -12.53 0.38 -6.88
N PHE A 97 -12.46 1.71 -6.76
CA PHE A 97 -12.80 2.63 -7.85
C PHE A 97 -11.88 2.48 -9.05
N ALA A 98 -10.57 2.33 -8.83
CA ALA A 98 -9.60 2.09 -9.89
C ALA A 98 -9.88 0.76 -10.62
N GLY A 99 -10.27 -0.30 -9.90
CA GLY A 99 -10.69 -1.58 -10.50
C GLY A 99 -11.91 -1.43 -11.41
N ILE A 100 -12.93 -0.67 -10.99
CA ILE A 100 -14.10 -0.39 -11.83
C ILE A 100 -13.69 0.37 -13.11
N ILE A 101 -12.88 1.43 -12.98
CA ILE A 101 -12.54 2.31 -14.11
C ILE A 101 -11.54 1.67 -15.07
N LEU A 102 -10.47 1.06 -14.53
CA LEU A 102 -9.33 0.57 -15.31
C LEU A 102 -9.48 -0.90 -15.72
N LEU A 103 -10.15 -1.72 -14.90
CA LEU A 103 -10.31 -3.16 -15.14
C LEU A 103 -11.74 -3.53 -15.54
N GLY A 104 -12.68 -2.58 -15.51
CA GLY A 104 -14.08 -2.82 -15.87
C GLY A 104 -14.83 -3.69 -14.86
N GLU A 105 -14.40 -3.69 -13.59
CA GLU A 105 -15.08 -4.45 -12.54
C GLU A 105 -16.52 -3.96 -12.33
N GLN A 106 -17.44 -4.89 -12.07
CA GLN A 106 -18.85 -4.55 -11.85
C GLN A 106 -19.05 -3.89 -10.48
N LEU A 107 -19.72 -2.74 -10.48
CA LEU A 107 -20.16 -2.10 -9.24
C LEU A 107 -21.30 -2.91 -8.63
N THR A 108 -21.01 -3.61 -7.53
CA THR A 108 -22.01 -4.39 -6.79
C THR A 108 -22.60 -3.60 -5.63
N LEU A 109 -23.83 -3.93 -5.23
CA LEU A 109 -24.47 -3.34 -4.06
C LEU A 109 -23.62 -3.53 -2.78
N ARG A 110 -23.00 -4.69 -2.62
CA ARG A 110 -22.11 -4.99 -1.48
C ARG A 110 -20.93 -4.02 -1.43
N MET A 111 -20.30 -3.76 -2.59
CA MET A 111 -19.16 -2.85 -2.71
C MET A 111 -19.58 -1.40 -2.41
N SER A 112 -20.75 -0.97 -2.90
CA SER A 112 -21.31 0.34 -2.62
C SER A 112 -21.58 0.53 -1.12
N VAL A 113 -22.23 -0.43 -0.46
CA VAL A 113 -22.52 -0.38 0.98
C VAL A 113 -21.23 -0.36 1.79
N ALA A 114 -20.28 -1.26 1.50
CA ALA A 114 -18.99 -1.31 2.19
C ALA A 114 -18.21 0.01 2.05
N THR A 115 -18.17 0.58 0.84
CA THR A 115 -17.54 1.87 0.57
C THR A 115 -18.17 2.99 1.39
N LEU A 116 -19.50 3.08 1.40
CA LEU A 116 -20.22 4.08 2.18
C LEU A 116 -19.96 3.92 3.69
N THR A 117 -20.00 2.70 4.21
CA THR A 117 -19.73 2.43 5.63
C THR A 117 -18.32 2.86 6.03
N VAL A 118 -17.31 2.54 5.21
CA VAL A 118 -15.92 2.94 5.49
C VAL A 118 -15.75 4.46 5.42
N LEU A 119 -16.30 5.12 4.39
CA LEU A 119 -16.25 6.59 4.27
C LEU A 119 -16.93 7.29 5.46
N LEU A 120 -18.11 6.82 5.88
CA LEU A 120 -18.79 7.35 7.05
C LEU A 120 -17.96 7.18 8.33
N GLY A 121 -17.34 6.01 8.53
CA GLY A 121 -16.41 5.78 9.64
C GLY A 121 -15.23 6.73 9.65
N ILE A 122 -14.60 6.96 8.49
CA ILE A 122 -13.51 7.93 8.31
C ILE A 122 -13.98 9.34 8.71
N ILE A 123 -15.12 9.79 8.19
CA ILE A 123 -15.68 11.13 8.48
C ILE A 123 -15.95 11.29 9.98
N LEU A 124 -16.53 10.27 10.62
CA LEU A 124 -16.82 10.29 12.06
C LEU A 124 -15.55 10.45 12.89
N VAL A 125 -14.51 9.67 12.60
CA VAL A 125 -13.22 9.73 13.32
C VAL A 125 -12.53 11.07 13.09
N MET A 126 -12.56 11.61 11.87
CA MET A 126 -11.95 12.90 11.57
C MET A 126 -12.68 14.06 12.26
N LYS A 127 -14.01 14.06 12.30
CA LYS A 127 -14.81 15.10 12.97
C LYS A 127 -14.72 15.05 14.49
N ALA A 128 -14.67 13.86 15.08
CA ALA A 128 -14.58 13.69 16.53
C ALA A 128 -13.31 14.32 17.13
N ARG A 129 -12.26 14.50 16.32
CA ARG A 129 -10.96 15.00 16.74
C ARG A 129 -10.72 16.48 16.46
N GLN A 130 -11.61 17.13 15.69
CA GLN A 130 -11.59 18.59 15.51
C GLN A 130 -12.24 19.35 16.68
N ARG A 131 -12.89 18.64 17.60
CA ARG A 131 -13.37 19.15 18.89
C ARG A 131 -12.36 18.79 19.98
#